data_AF-A0A940R125-F1
#
_entry.id   AF-A0A940R125-F1
#
_cell.length_a   1.000
_cell.length_b   1.000
_cell.length_c   1.000
_cell.angle_alpha   90.00
_cell.angle_beta   90.00
_cell.angle_gamma   90.00
#
_symmetry.space_group_name_H-M   'P 1'
#
loop_
_entity.id
_entity.type
_entity.pdbx_description
1 polymer ?
#
loop_
_entity_poly.entity_id
_entity_poly.type
_entity_poly.pdbx_seq_one_letter_code
_entity_poly.pdbx_strand_id
1 'polypeptide(L)'
;MRDGIKLYTAVYTPRDSSQKYPIIMQRTPYSCRPYGEENYRGRLGPNVSLMKEKYIFVYQDARGRYKSEGTFREMTPFIPNKKSNKDVDESSDTYDTIEWLLKNTNNNGRAGITGISFPGFYSTA
;
A
#
# COMPACT_ATOMS: atom_id res chain seq x y z
N MET A 1 -7.07 9.40 0.82
CA MET A 1 -7.82 8.87 -0.32
C MET A 1 -8.66 9.99 -0.92
N ARG A 2 -9.18 9.84 -2.13
CA ARG A 2 -9.94 10.87 -2.87
C ARG A 2 -11.16 11.41 -2.12
N ASP A 3 -11.73 10.61 -1.22
CA ASP A 3 -12.85 10.97 -0.34
C ASP A 3 -12.42 11.62 0.99
N GLY A 4 -11.12 11.86 1.20
CA GLY A 4 -10.56 12.46 2.41
C GLY A 4 -10.14 11.46 3.49
N ILE A 5 -10.53 10.18 3.38
CA ILE A 5 -10.18 9.13 4.35
C ILE A 5 -8.68 8.82 4.31
N LYS A 6 -8.08 8.59 5.47
CA LYS A 6 -6.65 8.28 5.61
C LYS A 6 -6.44 6.79 5.89
N LEU A 7 -5.60 6.17 5.06
CA LEU A 7 -5.19 4.78 5.23
C LEU A 7 -3.80 4.72 5.84
N TYR A 8 -3.66 4.00 6.95
CA TYR A 8 -2.37 3.83 7.60
C TYR A 8 -1.43 3.03 6.69
N THR A 9 -0.27 3.60 6.42
CA THR A 9 0.71 3.06 5.47
C THR A 9 2.10 3.12 6.09
N ALA A 10 2.75 1.97 6.26
CA ALA A 10 4.15 1.86 6.67
C ALA A 10 5.03 1.78 5.42
N VAL A 11 6.01 2.70 5.31
CA VAL A 11 6.93 2.80 4.17
C VAL A 11 8.35 2.58 4.66
N TYR A 12 9.00 1.54 4.16
CA TYR A 12 10.41 1.22 4.43
C TYR A 12 11.23 1.61 3.21
N THR A 13 12.01 2.69 3.35
CA THR A 13 12.92 3.16 2.30
C THR A 13 14.36 2.73 2.59
N PRO A 14 15.15 2.35 1.58
CA PRO A 14 16.59 2.20 1.79
C PRO A 14 17.20 3.53 2.24
N ARG A 15 18.22 3.45 3.11
CA ARG A 15 19.05 4.61 3.47
C ARG A 15 19.94 5.08 2.32
N ASP A 16 20.14 4.22 1.33
CA ASP A 16 20.84 4.56 0.11
C ASP A 16 20.05 5.60 -0.69
N SER A 17 20.68 6.74 -0.96
CA SER A 17 20.12 7.85 -1.75
C SER A 17 20.87 8.08 -3.05
N SER A 18 21.83 7.21 -3.41
CA SER A 18 22.63 7.32 -4.65
C SER A 18 21.81 7.12 -5.93
N GLN A 19 20.68 6.43 -5.82
CA GLN A 19 19.77 6.17 -6.93
C GLN A 19 18.33 6.07 -6.42
N LYS A 20 17.40 6.03 -7.38
CA LYS A 20 15.97 5.88 -7.13
C LYS A 20 15.56 4.42 -7.24
N TYR A 21 14.70 3.96 -6.33
CA TYR A 21 14.31 2.55 -6.23
C TYR A 21 12.85 2.30 -6.61
N PRO A 22 12.52 1.12 -7.14
CA PRO A 22 11.13 0.72 -7.36
C PRO A 22 10.39 0.48 -6.04
N ILE A 23 9.08 0.67 -6.06
CA ILE A 23 8.17 0.38 -4.93
C ILE A 23 7.57 -1.02 -5.11
N ILE A 24 7.45 -1.76 -4.02
CA ILE A 24 6.58 -2.94 -3.92
C ILE A 24 5.62 -2.76 -2.75
N MET A 25 4.32 -2.84 -3.05
CA MET A 25 3.24 -2.56 -2.11
C MET A 25 2.40 -3.79 -1.83
N GLN A 26 1.98 -3.94 -0.58
CA GLN A 26 0.97 -4.92 -0.17
C GLN A 26 -0.09 -4.24 0.70
N ARG A 27 -1.34 -4.27 0.24
CA ARG A 27 -2.51 -3.91 1.06
C ARG A 27 -3.01 -5.16 1.78
N THR A 28 -3.53 -5.02 3.00
CA THR A 28 -3.98 -6.18 3.78
C THR A 28 -5.12 -5.82 4.73
N PRO A 29 -6.11 -6.72 4.95
CA PRO A 29 -7.09 -6.53 6.01
C PRO A 29 -6.63 -7.20 7.33
N TYR A 30 -5.38 -7.66 7.41
CA TYR A 30 -4.80 -8.48 8.49
C TYR A 30 -3.73 -7.77 9.33
N SER A 31 -3.70 -6.44 9.29
CA SER A 31 -2.73 -5.58 9.95
C SER A 31 -1.39 -5.53 9.22
N CYS A 32 -0.90 -4.32 9.02
CA CYS A 32 0.44 -4.04 8.54
C CYS A 32 1.45 -3.85 9.69
N ARG A 33 1.10 -4.26 10.92
CA ARG A 33 1.99 -4.19 12.10
C ARG A 33 3.42 -4.66 11.79
N PRO A 34 4.40 -4.14 12.54
CA PRO A 34 4.26 -3.21 13.67
C PRO A 34 3.96 -1.76 13.25
N TYR A 35 3.55 -0.94 14.21
CA TYR A 35 3.14 0.45 13.99
C TYR A 35 4.15 1.43 14.59
N GLY A 36 4.26 2.62 14.00
CA GLY A 36 5.22 3.65 14.41
C GLY A 36 6.59 3.48 13.78
N GLU A 37 7.32 4.58 13.68
CA GLU A 37 8.58 4.67 12.92
C GLU A 37 9.73 3.88 13.55
N GLU A 38 9.71 3.73 14.87
CA GLU A 38 10.74 3.00 15.63
C GLU A 38 10.55 1.47 15.63
N ASN A 39 9.43 0.96 15.10
CA ASN A 39 9.13 -0.46 15.11
C ASN A 39 9.31 -1.07 13.72
N TYR A 40 10.22 -2.05 13.63
CA TYR A 40 10.59 -2.67 12.36
C TYR A 40 10.02 -4.07 12.21
N ARG A 41 9.63 -4.40 10.97
CA ARG A 41 9.31 -5.77 10.58
C ARG A 41 10.58 -6.61 10.54
N GLY A 42 10.50 -7.85 11.03
CA GLY A 42 11.61 -8.81 10.92
C GLY A 42 11.88 -9.27 9.48
N ARG A 43 10.93 -9.09 8.56
CA ARG A 43 11.08 -9.43 7.14
C ARG A 43 10.35 -8.42 6.26
N LEU A 44 11.01 -8.01 5.18
CA LEU A 44 10.45 -7.16 4.13
C LEU A 44 10.34 -7.94 2.82
N GLY A 45 9.30 -7.64 2.05
CA GLY A 45 9.04 -8.21 0.73
C GLY A 45 8.53 -9.66 0.72
N PRO A 46 8.07 -10.12 -0.45
CA PRO A 46 7.71 -11.52 -0.68
C PRO A 46 8.94 -12.44 -0.67
N ASN A 47 10.13 -11.93 -0.98
CA ASN A 47 11.40 -12.66 -0.96
C ASN A 47 12.59 -11.75 -0.61
N VAL A 48 13.73 -12.37 -0.28
CA VAL A 48 14.96 -11.69 0.16
C VAL A 48 15.67 -10.95 -1.00
N SER A 49 15.50 -11.39 -2.25
CA SER A 49 16.18 -10.78 -3.40
C SER A 49 15.74 -9.33 -3.59
N LEU A 50 14.43 -9.04 -3.51
CA LEU A 50 13.92 -7.67 -3.61
C LEU A 50 14.46 -6.75 -2.51
N MET A 51 14.70 -7.30 -1.32
CA MET A 51 15.29 -6.54 -0.20
C MET A 51 16.76 -6.22 -0.49
N LYS A 52 17.52 -7.19 -1.02
CA LYS A 52 18.91 -6.99 -1.45
C LYS A 52 19.02 -6.01 -2.61
N GLU A 53 18.00 -5.97 -3.48
CA GLU A 53 17.84 -4.99 -4.56
C GLU A 53 17.29 -3.63 -4.08
N LYS A 54 17.09 -3.45 -2.76
CA LYS A 54 16.75 -2.18 -2.11
C LYS A 54 15.42 -1.58 -2.58
N TYR A 55 14.43 -2.41 -2.88
CA TYR A 55 13.06 -1.92 -3.13
C TYR A 55 12.55 -1.09 -1.95
N ILE A 56 11.69 -0.11 -2.24
CA ILE A 56 10.88 0.56 -1.22
C ILE A 56 9.72 -0.37 -0.90
N PHE A 57 9.62 -0.82 0.35
CA PHE A 57 8.56 -1.73 0.78
C PHE A 57 7.43 -0.96 1.43
N VAL A 58 6.21 -1.18 0.95
CA VAL A 58 5.01 -0.52 1.46
C VAL A 58 4.01 -1.54 1.96
N TYR A 59 3.55 -1.35 3.19
CA TYR A 59 2.47 -2.14 3.77
C TYR A 59 1.36 -1.22 4.25
N GLN A 60 0.14 -1.48 3.80
CA GLN A 60 -1.00 -0.64 4.11
C GLN A 60 -2.12 -1.46 4.75
N ASP A 61 -2.69 -0.91 5.82
CA ASP A 61 -3.96 -1.37 6.36
C ASP A 61 -5.10 -0.97 5.43
N ALA A 62 -5.91 -1.92 5.00
CA ALA A 62 -7.05 -1.64 4.13
C ALA A 62 -8.08 -0.73 4.83
N ARG A 63 -8.98 -0.12 4.04
CA ARG A 63 -10.02 0.78 4.54
C ARG A 63 -10.84 0.13 5.66
N GLY A 64 -11.04 0.89 6.75
CA GLY A 64 -11.75 0.46 7.95
C GLY A 64 -11.11 -0.71 8.70
N ARG A 65 -9.82 -1.00 8.44
CA ARG A 65 -9.06 -2.03 9.16
C ARG A 65 -7.98 -1.39 10.00
N TYR A 66 -7.92 -1.83 11.26
CA TYR A 66 -6.90 -1.42 12.24
C TYR A 66 -6.68 0.09 12.32
N LYS A 67 -5.52 0.61 11.86
CA LYS A 67 -5.19 2.04 11.95
C LYS A 67 -5.71 2.87 10.78
N SER A 68 -6.33 2.24 9.78
CA SER A 68 -6.97 2.95 8.68
C SER A 68 -8.38 3.40 9.04
N GLU A 69 -8.70 4.62 8.64
CA GLU A 69 -10.04 5.20 8.76
C GLU A 69 -11.03 4.53 7.77
N GLY A 70 -12.31 4.90 7.87
CA GLY A 70 -13.39 4.43 6.99
C GLY A 70 -14.10 3.17 7.50
N THR A 71 -14.92 2.58 6.63
CA THR A 71 -15.71 1.38 6.96
C THR A 71 -15.18 0.19 6.18
N PHE A 72 -14.93 -0.92 6.88
CA PHE A 72 -14.54 -2.16 6.23
C PHE A 72 -15.76 -2.82 5.57
N ARG A 73 -15.60 -3.21 4.32
CA ARG A 73 -16.52 -4.08 3.61
C ARG A 73 -15.72 -5.27 3.11
N GLU A 74 -16.18 -6.47 3.48
CA GLU A 74 -15.53 -7.68 2.99
C GLU A 74 -15.69 -7.77 1.47
N MET A 75 -14.55 -7.95 0.77
CA MET A 75 -14.47 -8.08 -0.68
C MET A 75 -15.25 -6.96 -1.40
N THR A 76 -14.94 -5.70 -1.07
CA THR A 76 -15.59 -4.51 -1.63
C THR A 76 -15.75 -4.64 -3.14
N PRO A 77 -16.99 -4.68 -3.67
CA PRO A 77 -17.22 -4.83 -5.10
C PRO A 77 -16.63 -3.67 -5.90
N PHE A 78 -16.10 -3.98 -7.07
CA PHE A 78 -15.67 -2.97 -8.03
C PHE A 78 -16.84 -2.09 -8.46
N ILE A 79 -16.59 -0.79 -8.49
CA ILE A 79 -17.54 0.23 -8.93
C ILE A 79 -17.11 0.68 -10.34
N PRO A 80 -17.81 0.23 -11.40
CA PRO A 80 -17.62 0.77 -12.73
C PRO A 80 -18.15 2.21 -12.80
N ASN A 81 -17.55 3.04 -13.66
CA ASN A 81 -18.05 4.38 -13.97
C ASN A 81 -18.28 5.30 -12.76
N LYS A 82 -17.30 5.36 -11.84
CA LYS A 82 -17.29 6.26 -10.67
C LYS A 82 -17.72 7.68 -11.06
N LYS A 83 -18.71 8.23 -10.38
CA LYS A 83 -19.35 9.53 -10.66
C LYS A 83 -18.85 10.63 -9.74
N SER A 84 -18.31 10.28 -8.59
CA SER A 84 -17.78 11.22 -7.62
C SER A 84 -16.59 10.66 -6.86
N ASN A 85 -15.90 11.52 -6.13
CA ASN A 85 -14.84 11.10 -5.20
C ASN A 85 -15.36 10.24 -4.04
N LYS A 86 -16.68 10.14 -3.82
CA LYS A 86 -17.26 9.25 -2.81
C LYS A 86 -17.43 7.80 -3.31
N ASP A 87 -17.32 7.58 -4.62
CA ASP A 87 -17.40 6.25 -5.22
C ASP A 87 -16.05 5.54 -5.07
N VAL A 88 -15.84 4.99 -3.87
CA VAL A 88 -14.59 4.36 -3.48
C VAL A 88 -14.75 2.85 -3.39
N ASP A 89 -13.84 2.15 -4.08
CA ASP A 89 -13.55 0.73 -3.96
C ASP A 89 -12.04 0.51 -3.79
N GLU A 90 -11.64 -0.76 -3.75
CA GLU A 90 -10.23 -1.12 -3.57
C GLU A 90 -9.34 -0.63 -4.71
N SER A 91 -9.84 -0.57 -5.95
CA SER A 91 -9.09 -0.04 -7.10
C SER A 91 -8.76 1.44 -6.90
N SER A 92 -9.73 2.24 -6.45
CA SER A 92 -9.48 3.66 -6.16
C SER A 92 -8.54 3.88 -4.98
N ASP A 93 -8.69 3.12 -3.89
CA ASP A 93 -7.79 3.27 -2.72
C ASP A 93 -6.36 2.82 -3.08
N THR A 94 -6.20 1.75 -3.85
CA THR A 94 -4.90 1.30 -4.38
C THR A 94 -4.28 2.38 -5.27
N TYR A 95 -5.05 2.92 -6.23
CA TYR A 95 -4.59 3.98 -7.13
C TYR A 95 -4.13 5.23 -6.37
N ASP A 96 -4.97 5.74 -5.47
CA ASP A 96 -4.67 6.95 -4.70
C ASP A 96 -3.43 6.76 -3.82
N THR A 97 -3.23 5.56 -3.29
CA THR A 97 -2.04 5.23 -2.51
C THR A 97 -0.78 5.23 -3.38
N ILE A 98 -0.80 4.57 -4.54
CA ILE A 98 0.34 4.53 -5.46
C ILE A 98 0.68 5.95 -5.93
N GLU A 99 -0.31 6.74 -6.33
CA GLU A 99 -0.12 8.14 -6.71
C GLU A 99 0.55 8.96 -5.61
N TRP A 100 0.12 8.75 -4.35
CA TRP A 100 0.75 9.41 -3.22
C TRP A 100 2.20 8.95 -3.02
N LEU A 101 2.47 7.64 -3.10
CA LEU A 101 3.82 7.09 -2.94
C LEU A 101 4.78 7.58 -4.02
N LEU A 102 4.34 7.62 -5.28
CA LEU A 102 5.15 8.08 -6.41
C LEU A 102 5.58 9.55 -6.22
N LYS A 103 4.74 10.38 -5.62
CA LYS A 103 5.01 11.80 -5.35
C LYS A 103 5.81 12.06 -4.07
N ASN A 104 5.69 11.19 -3.06
CA ASN A 104 6.18 11.46 -1.70
C ASN A 104 7.34 10.55 -1.25
N THR A 105 7.88 9.71 -2.13
CA THR A 105 9.04 8.86 -1.82
C THR A 105 10.15 9.04 -2.85
N ASN A 106 11.40 8.70 -2.50
CA ASN A 106 12.53 8.73 -3.44
C ASN A 106 12.55 7.51 -4.36
N ASN A 107 11.51 7.38 -5.19
CA ASN A 107 11.28 6.24 -6.06
C ASN A 107 11.62 6.55 -7.53
N ASN A 108 11.69 5.51 -8.37
CA ASN A 108 12.03 5.62 -9.80
C ASN A 108 10.81 5.73 -10.74
N GLY A 109 9.63 6.04 -10.22
CA GLY A 109 8.38 6.12 -10.99
C GLY A 109 7.68 4.78 -11.21
N ARG A 110 8.21 3.66 -10.69
CA ARG A 110 7.63 2.32 -10.85
C ARG A 110 7.14 1.77 -9.52
N ALA A 111 5.92 1.23 -9.52
CA ALA A 111 5.33 0.53 -8.39
C ALA A 111 4.76 -0.81 -8.83
N GLY A 112 5.02 -1.85 -8.03
CA GLY A 112 4.37 -3.15 -8.14
C GLY A 112 3.47 -3.41 -6.92
N ILE A 113 2.52 -4.33 -7.08
CA ILE A 113 1.64 -4.80 -6.01
C ILE A 113 1.87 -6.30 -5.82
N THR A 114 1.82 -6.77 -4.58
CA THR A 114 1.93 -8.19 -4.23
C THR A 114 0.98 -8.56 -3.10
N GLY A 115 0.58 -9.82 -3.04
CA GLY A 115 -0.25 -10.35 -1.96
C GLY A 115 -0.64 -11.81 -2.21
N ILE A 116 -0.92 -12.52 -1.12
CA ILE A 116 -1.45 -13.89 -1.13
C ILE A 116 -2.75 -13.88 -0.32
N SER A 117 -3.77 -14.62 -0.74
CA SER A 117 -5.11 -14.62 -0.12
C SER A 117 -5.80 -13.25 -0.26
N PHE A 118 -6.36 -12.66 0.79
CA PHE A 118 -7.05 -11.38 0.72
C PHE A 118 -6.15 -10.20 0.29
N PRO A 119 -4.86 -10.13 0.70
CA PRO A 119 -3.88 -9.27 0.03
C PRO A 119 -3.78 -9.49 -1.49
N GLY A 120 -3.95 -10.73 -1.95
CA GLY A 120 -4.01 -11.07 -3.37
C GLY A 120 -5.24 -10.50 -4.08
N PHE A 121 -6.41 -10.47 -3.43
CA PHE A 121 -7.58 -9.75 -3.94
C PHE A 121 -7.28 -8.26 -4.16
N TYR A 122 -6.62 -7.60 -3.21
CA TYR A 122 -6.20 -6.21 -3.41
C TYR A 122 -5.13 -6.01 -4.50
N SER A 123 -4.38 -7.07 -4.86
CA SER A 123 -3.40 -7.01 -5.96
C SER A 123 -4.05 -7.08 -7.35
N THR A 124 -5.30 -7.53 -7.42
CA THR A 124 -6.11 -7.53 -8.65
C THR A 124 -7.02 -6.32 -8.77
N ALA A 125 -7.07 -5.48 -7.74
CA ALA A 125 -7.94 -4.32 -7.64
C ALA A 125 -7.28 -3.07 -8.21
#